data_AF-K2D929-F1
#
_entry.id   AF-K2D929-F1
#
_cell.length_a   1.000
_cell.length_b   1.000
_cell.length_c   1.000
_cell.angle_alpha   90.00
_cell.angle_beta   90.00
_cell.angle_gamma   90.00
#
_symmetry.space_group_name_H-M   'P 1'
#
loop_
_entity.id
_entity.type
_entity.pdbx_description
1 polymer ?
#
loop_
_entity_poly.entity_id
_entity_poly.type
_entity_poly.pdbx_seq_one_letter_code
_entity_poly.pdbx_strand_id
1 'polypeptide(L)'
;MLYSLERRNLNHFVAFVQEALVLSMISVVKTSLEAKRNEFLERQDLDSQIKSILRPLIKRSQLQFKNLFKYSKGKLARQTFVNYLQKAVDAGIVAKREEGRTTHYHLSLKSPQPEEETLKKWLDFANQRLSFIPNDIKLV
;
A
#
# COMPACT_ATOMS: atom_id res chain seq x y z
N MET A 1 38.50 -26.95 5.19
CA MET A 1 37.57 -25.80 5.21
C MET A 1 36.14 -26.18 5.60
N LEU A 2 35.56 -27.31 5.13
CA LEU A 2 34.20 -27.73 5.52
C LEU A 2 34.01 -27.97 7.03
N TYR A 3 34.99 -28.57 7.73
CA TYR A 3 34.90 -28.82 9.19
C TYR A 3 34.75 -27.56 10.07
N SER A 4 35.06 -26.37 9.55
CA SER A 4 34.86 -25.12 10.28
C SER A 4 33.40 -24.63 10.26
N LEU A 5 32.62 -25.05 9.26
CA LEU A 5 31.18 -24.76 9.14
C LEU A 5 30.36 -25.64 10.09
N GLU A 6 30.75 -26.91 10.28
CA GLU A 6 30.09 -27.82 11.24
C GLU A 6 30.11 -27.30 12.69
N ARG A 7 31.13 -26.54 13.07
CA ARG A 7 31.28 -26.01 14.44
C ARG A 7 30.55 -24.68 14.68
N ARG A 8 30.02 -24.03 13.65
CA ARG A 8 29.33 -22.74 13.79
C ARG A 8 27.83 -22.94 13.59
N ASN A 9 27.02 -22.45 14.52
CA ASN A 9 25.58 -22.43 14.38
C ASN A 9 25.17 -21.43 13.28
N LEU A 10 24.99 -21.92 12.06
CA LEU A 10 24.60 -21.12 10.90
C LEU A 10 23.11 -20.77 10.87
N ASN A 11 22.30 -21.28 11.81
CA ASN A 11 20.85 -21.08 11.80
C ASN A 11 20.47 -19.61 11.82
N HIS A 12 21.22 -18.77 12.55
CA HIS A 12 20.98 -17.32 12.57
C HIS A 12 21.25 -16.65 11.21
N PHE A 13 22.30 -17.07 10.51
CA PHE A 13 22.61 -16.54 9.18
C PHE A 13 21.58 -17.00 8.15
N VAL A 14 21.22 -18.29 8.16
CA VAL A 14 20.20 -18.84 7.27
C VAL A 14 18.84 -18.20 7.52
N ALA A 15 18.46 -18.04 8.79
CA ALA A 15 17.24 -17.32 9.17
C ALA A 15 17.26 -15.90 8.61
N PHE A 16 18.30 -15.11 8.89
CA PHE A 16 18.46 -13.75 8.38
C PHE A 16 18.33 -13.66 6.86
N VAL A 17 19.02 -14.54 6.12
CA VAL A 17 18.94 -14.58 4.65
C VAL A 17 17.52 -14.88 4.18
N GLN A 18 16.84 -15.82 4.85
CA GLN A 18 15.45 -16.15 4.56
C GLN A 18 14.51 -14.97 4.84
N GLU A 19 14.69 -14.24 5.94
CA GLU A 19 13.89 -13.04 6.24
C GLU A 19 14.10 -11.98 5.16
N ALA A 20 15.37 -11.68 4.84
CA ALA A 20 15.72 -10.70 3.83
C ALA A 20 15.12 -11.04 2.45
N LEU A 21 15.17 -12.32 2.06
CA LEU A 21 14.61 -12.79 0.79
C LEU A 21 13.09 -12.64 0.75
N VAL A 22 12.37 -13.07 1.79
CA VAL A 22 10.91 -12.95 1.86
C VAL A 22 10.48 -11.48 1.84
N LEU A 23 11.14 -10.62 2.62
CA LEU A 23 10.83 -9.19 2.64
C LEU A 23 11.14 -8.52 1.29
N SER A 24 12.22 -8.93 0.61
CA SER A 24 12.55 -8.44 -0.73
C SER A 24 11.47 -8.80 -1.75
N MET A 25 10.98 -10.05 -1.73
CA MET A 25 9.89 -10.49 -2.62
C MET A 25 8.62 -9.66 -2.38
N ILE A 26 8.23 -9.46 -1.12
CA ILE A 26 7.07 -8.63 -0.77
C ILE A 26 7.26 -7.19 -1.27
N SER A 27 8.45 -6.63 -1.09
CA SER A 27 8.77 -5.27 -1.53
C SER A 27 8.64 -5.08 -3.04
N VAL A 28 9.07 -6.06 -3.83
CA VAL A 28 8.93 -6.03 -5.30
C VAL A 28 7.46 -6.06 -5.72
N VAL A 29 6.67 -6.98 -5.15
CA VAL A 29 5.23 -7.08 -5.46
C VAL A 29 4.50 -5.80 -5.08
N LYS A 30 4.80 -5.25 -3.89
CA LYS A 30 4.29 -3.96 -3.45
C LYS A 30 4.64 -2.83 -4.42
N THR A 31 5.91 -2.74 -4.84
CA THR A 31 6.37 -1.70 -5.77
C THR A 31 5.67 -1.81 -7.12
N SER A 32 5.47 -3.03 -7.63
CA SER A 32 4.71 -3.28 -8.85
C SER A 32 3.27 -2.76 -8.75
N LEU A 33 2.59 -3.06 -7.63
CA LEU A 33 1.23 -2.58 -7.36
C LEU A 33 1.16 -1.05 -7.25
N GLU A 34 2.10 -0.43 -6.55
CA GLU A 34 2.20 1.04 -6.45
C GLU A 34 2.43 1.68 -7.83
N ALA A 35 3.26 1.09 -8.68
CA ALA A 35 3.51 1.57 -10.03
C ALA A 35 2.22 1.53 -10.88
N LYS A 36 1.47 0.43 -10.86
CA LYS A 36 0.18 0.31 -11.58
C LYS A 36 -0.86 1.31 -11.09
N ARG A 37 -0.95 1.53 -9.78
CA ARG A 37 -1.85 2.52 -9.17
C ARG A 37 -1.46 3.95 -9.53
N ASN A 38 -0.16 4.24 -9.56
CA ASN A 38 0.35 5.54 -9.98
C ASN A 38 0.05 5.80 -11.45
N GLU A 39 0.32 4.82 -12.32
CA GLU A 39 0.00 4.89 -13.74
C GLU A 39 -1.50 5.10 -13.98
N PHE A 40 -2.36 4.39 -13.22
CA PHE A 40 -3.81 4.60 -13.28
C PHE A 40 -4.20 6.05 -13.01
N LEU A 41 -3.63 6.67 -11.97
CA LEU A 41 -3.90 8.08 -11.61
C LEU A 41 -3.33 9.07 -12.62
N GLU A 42 -2.13 8.82 -13.14
CA GLU A 42 -1.49 9.73 -14.10
C GLU A 42 -2.24 9.78 -15.44
N ARG A 43 -2.81 8.65 -15.87
CA ARG A 43 -3.65 8.56 -17.07
C ARG A 43 -4.99 9.29 -16.96
N GLN A 44 -5.43 9.66 -15.76
CA GLN A 44 -6.68 10.42 -15.60
C GLN A 44 -6.46 11.90 -15.92
N ASP A 45 -7.41 12.48 -16.64
CA ASP A 45 -7.48 13.92 -16.88
C ASP A 45 -8.07 14.63 -15.65
N LEU A 46 -7.23 14.80 -14.64
CA LEU A 46 -7.56 15.46 -13.37
C LEU A 46 -6.59 16.59 -13.09
N ASP A 47 -7.09 17.63 -12.41
CA ASP A 47 -6.26 18.68 -11.83
C ASP A 47 -5.17 18.07 -10.93
N SER A 48 -3.94 18.59 -11.09
CA SER A 48 -2.78 18.35 -10.25
C SER A 48 -3.09 18.34 -8.73
N GLN A 49 -3.98 19.21 -8.26
CA GLN A 49 -4.37 19.28 -6.86
C GLN A 49 -5.20 18.06 -6.45
N ILE A 50 -6.11 17.62 -7.32
CA ILE A 50 -6.91 16.40 -7.12
C ILE A 50 -5.98 15.18 -7.12
N LYS A 51 -5.07 15.08 -8.09
CA LYS A 51 -4.05 14.00 -8.10
C LYS A 51 -3.23 13.99 -6.81
N SER A 52 -2.83 15.16 -6.30
CA SER A 52 -2.06 15.27 -5.06
C SER A 52 -2.81 14.75 -3.82
N ILE A 53 -4.12 14.96 -3.72
CA ILE A 53 -4.89 14.44 -2.57
C ILE A 53 -5.16 12.93 -2.67
N LEU A 54 -5.10 12.36 -3.88
CA LEU A 54 -5.31 10.94 -4.12
C LEU A 54 -4.02 10.11 -4.01
N ARG A 55 -2.83 10.74 -4.13
CA ARG A 55 -1.52 10.06 -3.98
C ARG A 55 -1.41 9.13 -2.77
N PRO A 56 -1.94 9.45 -1.57
CA PRO A 56 -1.91 8.52 -0.44
C PRO A 56 -2.59 7.16 -0.70
N LEU A 57 -3.58 7.10 -1.61
CA LEU A 57 -4.28 5.87 -2.01
C LEU A 57 -3.46 4.98 -2.95
N ILE A 58 -2.34 5.46 -3.48
CA ILE A 58 -1.40 4.61 -4.23
C ILE A 58 -0.78 3.58 -3.28
N LYS A 59 -0.32 4.07 -2.13
CA LYS A 59 0.42 3.29 -1.12
C LYS A 59 -0.48 2.52 -0.16
N ARG A 60 -1.79 2.72 -0.19
CA ARG A 60 -2.75 2.21 0.80
C ARG A 60 -3.99 1.76 0.05
N SER A 61 -4.42 0.52 0.24
CA SER A 61 -5.59 -0.01 -0.49
C SER A 61 -6.85 0.80 -0.19
N GLN A 62 -7.04 1.21 1.06
CA GLN A 62 -8.20 1.95 1.53
C GLN A 62 -7.81 2.92 2.64
N LEU A 63 -8.32 4.15 2.59
CA LEU A 63 -8.09 5.14 3.64
C LEU A 63 -9.40 5.79 4.11
N GLN A 64 -9.50 6.01 5.42
CA GLN A 64 -10.57 6.82 6.00
C GLN A 64 -10.38 8.29 5.62
N PHE A 65 -11.48 9.03 5.49
CA PHE A 65 -11.48 10.48 5.26
C PHE A 65 -10.48 11.22 6.17
N LYS A 66 -10.54 10.95 7.49
CA LYS A 66 -9.69 11.63 8.49
C LYS A 66 -8.20 11.43 8.23
N ASN A 67 -7.82 10.24 7.77
CA ASN A 67 -6.42 9.88 7.50
C ASN A 67 -5.96 10.51 6.19
N LEU A 68 -6.80 10.42 5.15
CA LEU A 68 -6.61 11.12 3.87
C LEU A 68 -6.41 12.62 4.07
N PHE A 69 -7.27 13.26 4.85
CA PHE A 69 -7.18 14.69 5.14
C PHE A 69 -5.89 15.02 5.92
N LYS A 70 -5.46 14.16 6.86
CA LYS A 70 -4.19 14.34 7.59
C LYS A 70 -2.98 14.39 6.65
N TYR A 71 -2.98 13.64 5.55
CA TYR A 71 -1.90 13.70 4.55
C TYR A 71 -1.82 15.05 3.80
N SER A 72 -2.88 15.85 3.79
CA SER A 72 -2.85 17.20 3.23
C SER A 72 -2.00 18.18 4.06
N LYS A 73 -1.63 17.83 5.31
CA LYS A 73 -0.83 18.64 6.25
C LYS A 73 -1.34 20.09 6.39
N GLY A 74 -2.65 20.30 6.33
CA GLY A 74 -3.27 21.63 6.47
C GLY A 74 -3.11 22.55 5.24
N LYS A 75 -2.60 22.05 4.11
CA LYS A 75 -2.45 22.84 2.88
C LYS A 75 -3.78 23.15 2.18
N LEU A 76 -4.85 22.45 2.54
CA LEU A 76 -6.18 22.61 1.96
C LEU A 76 -7.21 22.80 3.07
N ALA A 77 -8.15 23.71 2.86
CA ALA A 77 -9.34 23.81 3.67
C ALA A 77 -10.17 22.52 3.53
N ARG A 78 -10.84 22.12 4.61
CA ARG A 78 -11.65 20.88 4.65
C ARG A 78 -12.71 20.86 3.54
N GLN A 79 -13.41 21.97 3.32
CA GLN A 79 -14.45 22.06 2.29
C GLN A 79 -13.87 21.84 0.89
N THR A 80 -12.73 22.49 0.58
CA THR A 80 -12.03 22.32 -0.70
C THR A 80 -11.59 20.88 -0.91
N PHE A 81 -11.07 20.23 0.13
CA PHE A 81 -10.67 18.82 0.10
C PHE A 81 -11.86 17.89 -0.17
N VAL A 82 -13.00 18.14 0.49
CA VAL A 82 -14.24 17.39 0.24
C VAL A 82 -14.71 17.58 -1.21
N ASN A 83 -14.70 18.81 -1.72
CA ASN A 83 -15.11 19.09 -3.10
C ASN A 83 -14.20 18.36 -4.11
N TYR A 84 -12.89 18.32 -3.89
CA TYR A 84 -11.96 17.58 -4.74
C TYR A 84 -12.17 16.06 -4.67
N LEU A 85 -12.41 15.51 -3.48
CA LEU A 85 -12.76 14.10 -3.35
C LEU A 85 -14.08 13.78 -4.06
N GLN A 86 -15.08 14.64 -3.93
CA GLN A 86 -16.37 14.44 -4.59
C GLN A 86 -16.20 14.45 -6.11
N LYS A 87 -15.45 15.39 -6.68
CA LYS A 87 -15.09 15.40 -8.11
C LYS A 87 -14.43 14.10 -8.55
N ALA A 88 -13.52 13.54 -7.75
CA ALA A 88 -12.86 12.28 -8.06
C ALA A 88 -13.80 11.07 -7.98
N VAL A 89 -14.81 11.11 -7.09
CA VAL A 89 -15.86 10.10 -6.99
C VAL A 89 -16.81 10.18 -8.18
N ASP A 90 -17.23 11.39 -8.55
CA ASP A 90 -18.13 11.63 -9.69
C ASP A 90 -17.47 11.24 -11.01
N ALA A 91 -16.15 11.41 -11.13
CA ALA A 91 -15.36 10.93 -12.26
C ALA A 91 -15.14 9.40 -12.26
N GLY A 92 -15.62 8.69 -11.24
CA GLY A 92 -15.47 7.23 -11.13
C GLY A 92 -14.04 6.76 -10.83
N ILE A 93 -13.13 7.66 -10.44
CA ILE A 93 -11.71 7.36 -10.18
C ILE A 93 -11.52 6.82 -8.77
N VAL A 94 -12.36 7.26 -7.84
CA VAL A 94 -12.36 6.83 -6.43
C VAL A 94 -13.73 6.28 -6.09
N ALA A 95 -13.76 5.15 -5.40
CA ALA A 95 -14.98 4.60 -4.84
C ALA A 95 -15.05 4.90 -3.34
N LYS A 96 -16.24 5.26 -2.88
CA LYS A 96 -16.55 5.46 -1.47
C LYS A 96 -17.23 4.22 -0.88
N ARG A 97 -16.81 3.84 0.32
CA ARG A 97 -17.46 2.82 1.13
C ARG A 97 -17.80 3.41 2.49
N GLU A 98 -19.07 3.37 2.85
CA GLU A 98 -19.57 3.87 4.12
C GLU A 98 -19.69 2.69 5.09
N GLU A 99 -19.04 2.80 6.24
CA GLU A 99 -19.06 1.80 7.31
C GLU A 99 -19.40 2.51 8.62
N GLY A 100 -20.68 2.47 8.99
CA GLY A 100 -21.22 3.23 10.11
C GLY A 100 -20.99 4.74 9.97
N ARG A 101 -20.24 5.34 10.90
CA ARG A 101 -19.88 6.77 10.87
C ARG A 101 -18.60 7.07 10.09
N THR A 102 -17.92 6.06 9.57
CA THR A 102 -16.64 6.22 8.87
C THR A 102 -16.80 6.04 7.37
N THR A 103 -16.31 7.02 6.61
CA THR A 103 -16.22 6.94 5.15
C THR A 103 -14.81 6.56 4.75
N HIS A 104 -14.71 5.51 3.95
CA HIS A 104 -13.48 5.01 3.38
C HIS A 104 -13.44 5.25 1.87
N TYR A 105 -12.25 5.53 1.36
CA TYR A 105 -11.98 5.77 -0.05
C TYR A 105 -10.93 4.80 -0.55
N HIS A 106 -11.09 4.32 -1.78
CA HIS A 106 -10.16 3.47 -2.50
C HIS A 106 -10.18 3.82 -4.01
N LEU A 107 -9.10 3.51 -4.73
CA LEU A 107 -9.05 3.74 -6.18
C LEU A 107 -9.97 2.75 -6.90
N SER A 108 -10.76 3.23 -7.86
CA SER A 108 -11.67 2.43 -8.68
C SER A 108 -10.93 1.70 -9.80
N LEU A 109 -10.05 0.78 -9.42
CA LEU A 109 -9.36 -0.08 -10.38
C LEU A 109 -10.36 -1.12 -10.92
N LYS A 110 -10.43 -1.28 -12.24
CA LYS A 110 -11.23 -2.34 -12.85
C LYS A 110 -10.56 -3.68 -12.53
N SER A 111 -11.26 -4.50 -11.74
CA SER A 111 -10.88 -5.84 -11.27
C SER A 111 -9.83 -5.89 -10.14
N PRO A 112 -9.93 -6.86 -9.21
CA PRO A 112 -8.90 -7.09 -8.20
C PRO A 112 -7.57 -7.35 -8.91
N GLN A 113 -6.52 -6.61 -8.53
CA GLN A 113 -5.22 -6.80 -9.16
C GLN A 113 -4.61 -8.11 -8.63
N PRO A 114 -4.06 -8.97 -9.51
CA PRO A 114 -3.44 -10.23 -9.08
C PRO A 114 -2.26 -9.99 -8.09
N GLU A 115 -1.63 -8.82 -8.17
CA GLU A 115 -0.60 -8.39 -7.22
C GLU A 115 -1.14 -8.20 -5.79
N GLU A 116 -2.40 -7.78 -5.61
CA GLU A 116 -3.00 -7.61 -4.28
C GLU A 116 -3.20 -8.95 -3.58
N GLU A 117 -3.68 -9.97 -4.31
CA GLU A 117 -3.80 -11.33 -3.78
C GLU A 117 -2.45 -11.94 -3.48
N THR A 118 -1.49 -11.77 -4.39
CA THR A 118 -0.12 -12.28 -4.23
C THR A 118 0.54 -11.66 -3.01
N LEU A 119 0.42 -10.35 -2.86
CA LEU A 119 0.91 -9.61 -1.71
C LEU A 119 0.29 -10.13 -0.41
N LYS A 120 -1.03 -10.31 -0.38
CA LYS A 120 -1.73 -10.82 0.81
C LYS A 120 -1.20 -12.20 1.20
N LYS A 121 -1.07 -13.12 0.24
CA LYS A 121 -0.50 -14.45 0.48
C LYS A 121 0.92 -14.40 1.06
N TRP A 122 1.78 -13.54 0.51
CA TRP A 122 3.15 -13.39 1.01
C TRP A 122 3.22 -12.71 2.38
N LEU A 123 2.33 -11.74 2.67
CA LEU A 123 2.22 -11.14 4.00
C LEU A 123 1.72 -12.16 5.03
N ASP A 124 0.72 -12.96 4.70
CA ASP A 124 0.20 -14.02 5.56
C ASP A 124 1.29 -15.07 5.85
N PHE A 125 2.04 -15.47 4.82
CA PHE A 125 3.20 -16.34 4.98
C PHE A 125 4.29 -15.72 5.88
N ALA A 126 4.64 -14.45 5.66
CA ALA A 126 5.63 -13.75 6.44
C ALA A 126 5.20 -13.62 7.92
N ASN A 127 3.93 -13.32 8.20
CA ASN A 127 3.39 -13.22 9.56
C ASN A 127 3.48 -14.54 10.33
N GLN A 128 3.44 -15.68 9.64
CA GLN A 128 3.57 -17.00 10.27
C GLN A 128 5.02 -17.40 10.57
N ARG A 129 5.98 -16.82 9.86
CA ARG A 129 7.39 -17.28 9.85
C ARG A 129 8.37 -16.29 10.44
N LEU A 130 8.08 -14.99 10.35
CA LEU A 130 8.97 -13.91 10.76
C LEU A 130 8.51 -13.33 12.10
N SER A 131 9.44 -13.19 13.04
CA SER A 131 9.16 -12.52 14.32
C SER A 131 8.94 -11.02 14.17
N PHE A 132 9.46 -10.43 13.09
CA PHE A 132 9.35 -8.99 12.82
C PHE A 132 9.10 -8.73 11.33
N ILE A 133 8.15 -7.82 11.06
CA ILE A 133 7.89 -7.29 9.72
C ILE A 133 7.90 -5.75 9.84
N PRO A 134 8.77 -5.05 9.08
CA PRO A 134 8.80 -3.60 9.05
C PRO A 134 7.44 -2.99 8.70
N ASN A 135 7.08 -1.89 9.36
CA ASN A 135 5.79 -1.21 9.15
C ASN A 135 5.62 -0.69 7.71
N ASP A 136 6.71 -0.37 7.02
CA ASP A 136 6.66 0.08 5.64
C ASP A 136 6.24 -1.03 4.67
N ILE A 137 6.42 -2.29 5.05
CA ILE A 137 6.04 -3.46 4.25
C ILE A 137 4.57 -3.84 4.51
N LYS A 138 4.03 -3.48 5.67
CA LYS A 138 2.62 -3.68 6.02
C LYS A 138 1.75 -2.70 5.24
N LEU A 139 1.21 -3.18 4.12
CA LEU A 139 0.15 -2.50 3.38
C LEU A 139 -1.18 -2.58 4.16
N VAL A 140 -1.28 -1.79 5.23
CA VAL A 140 -2.54 -1.46 5.94
C VAL A 140 -3.27 -0.37 5.20
#